data_AF-A0A061G4P8-F1
#
_entry.id   AF-A0A061G4P8-F1
#
_cell.length_a   1.000
_cell.length_b   1.000
_cell.length_c   1.000
_cell.angle_alpha   90.00
_cell.angle_beta   90.00
_cell.angle_gamma   90.00
#
_symmetry.space_group_name_H-M   'P 1'
#
loop_
_entity.id
_entity.type
_entity.pdbx_description
1 polymer ?
#
loop_
_entity_poly.entity_id
_entity_poly.type
_entity_poly.pdbx_seq_one_letter_code
_entity_poly.pdbx_strand_id
1 'polypeptide(L)'
;MEAALAALAELERVQTQILERISKLELSHLPQNAEPLPSSSPLTNDDVEARLSNILRSNGVNDFFFKRVSSDYYDWSLESRRDVLGAASVHHLCKSIVLVNTQAPSNVIDCSDRNNSKYYVVVVQYTARFNAETVKNFLYALNSGKISKKKFNLRLTPEETSIKLTGYEHNAVTCIGMQTDIPVSNFG
;
A
#
# COMPACT_ATOMS: atom_id res chain seq x y z
N MET A 1 -1.60 53.38 22.81
CA MET A 1 -2.57 52.48 23.50
C MET A 1 -3.66 52.04 22.53
N GLU A 2 -4.29 52.97 21.80
CA GLU A 2 -5.35 52.69 20.82
C GLU A 2 -4.93 51.76 19.65
N ALA A 3 -3.72 51.95 19.09
CA ALA A 3 -3.20 51.09 18.02
C ALA A 3 -2.97 49.63 18.46
N ALA A 4 -2.63 49.39 19.73
CA ALA A 4 -2.42 48.05 20.26
C ALA A 4 -3.75 47.31 20.49
N LEU A 5 -4.80 48.03 20.89
CA LEU A 5 -6.17 47.51 21.00
C LEU A 5 -6.74 47.14 19.63
N ALA A 6 -6.51 47.98 18.62
CA ALA A 6 -6.94 47.69 17.25
C ALA A 6 -6.22 46.46 16.66
N ALA A 7 -4.92 46.32 16.91
CA ALA A 7 -4.14 45.15 16.49
C ALA A 7 -4.62 43.86 17.18
N LEU A 8 -5.00 43.93 18.46
CA LEU A 8 -5.53 42.78 19.19
C LEU A 8 -6.90 42.34 18.65
N ALA A 9 -7.79 43.29 18.37
CA ALA A 9 -9.11 43.01 17.80
C ALA A 9 -9.00 42.37 16.40
N GLU A 10 -8.07 42.84 15.58
CA GLU A 10 -7.85 42.23 14.26
C GLU A 10 -7.25 40.83 14.36
N LEU A 11 -6.35 40.60 15.33
CA LEU A 11 -5.80 39.26 15.58
C LEU A 11 -6.89 38.28 16.02
N GLU A 12 -7.79 38.68 16.92
CA GLU A 12 -8.91 37.88 17.39
C GLU A 12 -9.90 37.55 16.24
N ARG A 13 -10.16 38.52 15.37
CA ARG A 13 -10.98 38.33 14.17
C ARG A 13 -10.37 37.28 13.23
N VAL A 14 -9.06 37.38 12.97
CA VAL A 14 -8.34 36.46 12.09
C VAL A 14 -8.29 35.05 12.70
N GLN A 15 -8.04 34.94 14.01
CA GLN A 15 -8.02 33.64 14.70
C GLN A 15 -9.38 32.93 14.62
N THR A 16 -10.47 33.64 14.88
CA THR A 16 -11.83 33.09 14.79
C THR A 16 -12.12 32.60 13.37
N GLN A 17 -11.76 33.39 12.35
CA GLN A 17 -11.95 33.02 10.96
C GLN A 17 -11.14 31.77 10.55
N ILE A 18 -9.93 31.60 11.09
CA ILE A 18 -9.11 30.40 10.85
C ILE A 18 -9.76 29.17 11.49
N LEU A 19 -10.21 29.28 12.75
CA LEU A 19 -10.85 28.18 13.47
C LEU A 19 -12.14 27.70 12.79
N GLU A 20 -12.98 28.63 12.29
CA GLU A 20 -14.18 28.28 11.53
C GLU A 20 -13.85 27.53 10.23
N ARG A 21 -12.80 27.96 9.51
CA ARG A 21 -12.35 27.28 8.29
C ARG A 21 -11.84 25.88 8.57
N ILE A 22 -11.09 25.69 9.66
CA ILE A 22 -10.61 24.37 10.08
C ILE A 22 -11.79 23.48 10.44
N SER A 23 -12.72 23.95 11.27
CA SER A 23 -13.91 23.18 11.65
C SER A 23 -14.74 22.73 10.44
N LYS A 24 -14.91 23.62 9.44
CA LYS A 24 -15.61 23.28 8.19
C LYS A 24 -14.86 22.22 7.38
N LEU A 25 -13.53 22.28 7.35
CA LEU A 25 -12.70 21.27 6.67
C LEU A 25 -12.79 19.91 7.40
N GLU A 26 -12.68 19.90 8.73
CA GLU A 26 -12.83 18.69 9.54
C GLU A 26 -14.20 18.02 9.31
N LEU A 27 -15.28 18.81 9.27
CA LEU A 27 -16.63 18.30 8.94
C LEU A 27 -16.74 17.71 7.53
N SER A 28 -16.01 18.26 6.56
CA SER A 28 -15.98 17.72 5.20
C SER A 28 -15.15 16.43 5.07
N HIS A 29 -14.24 16.17 6.02
CA HIS A 29 -13.35 15.01 6.03
C HIS A 29 -13.75 13.93 7.04
N LEU A 30 -14.82 14.15 7.83
CA LEU A 30 -15.39 13.11 8.67
C LEU A 30 -15.99 12.00 7.80
N PRO A 31 -15.51 10.74 7.89
CA PRO A 31 -16.05 9.64 7.11
C PRO A 31 -17.51 9.42 7.51
N GLN A 32 -18.43 9.67 6.57
CA GLN A 32 -19.83 9.30 6.72
C GLN A 32 -19.93 7.78 6.70
N ASN A 33 -20.32 7.23 7.85
CA ASN A 33 -20.85 5.88 8.10
C ASN A 33 -20.27 4.71 7.29
N ALA A 34 -19.51 3.88 7.99
CA ALA A 34 -19.28 2.49 7.60
C ALA A 34 -20.62 1.73 7.54
N GLU A 35 -21.10 1.45 6.33
CA GLU A 35 -22.08 0.39 6.13
C GLU A 35 -21.38 -0.98 6.15
N PRO A 36 -22.04 -2.05 6.65
CA PRO A 36 -21.45 -3.38 6.70
C PRO A 36 -21.21 -3.95 5.29
N LEU A 37 -20.04 -4.57 5.08
CA LEU A 37 -19.72 -5.28 3.83
C LEU A 37 -20.77 -6.36 3.51
N PRO A 38 -21.32 -6.41 2.29
CA PRO A 38 -22.04 -7.58 1.83
C PRO A 38 -21.06 -8.69 1.43
N SER A 39 -21.47 -9.90 1.80
CA SER A 39 -20.80 -11.19 1.62
C SER A 39 -20.50 -11.55 0.16
N SER A 40 -19.29 -12.10 -0.04
CA SER A 40 -18.89 -13.13 -1.03
C SER A 40 -19.83 -13.33 -2.23
N SER A 41 -19.72 -12.44 -3.21
CA SER A 41 -20.13 -12.67 -4.60
C SER A 41 -18.89 -12.54 -5.48
N PRO A 42 -18.76 -13.26 -6.61
CA PRO A 42 -17.64 -13.07 -7.52
C PRO A 42 -17.70 -11.62 -8.07
N LEU A 43 -16.75 -10.80 -7.63
CA LEU A 43 -16.64 -9.40 -8.03
C LEU A 43 -16.47 -9.32 -9.54
N THR A 44 -17.30 -8.52 -10.21
CA THR A 44 -17.04 -8.17 -11.60
C THR A 44 -15.80 -7.27 -11.69
N ASN A 45 -15.16 -7.18 -12.85
CA ASN A 45 -13.95 -6.37 -13.01
C ASN A 45 -14.17 -4.88 -12.65
N ASP A 46 -15.37 -4.35 -12.90
CA ASP A 46 -15.75 -2.98 -12.54
C ASP A 46 -15.84 -2.79 -11.02
N ASP A 47 -16.24 -3.85 -10.30
CA ASP A 47 -16.28 -3.82 -8.83
C ASP A 47 -14.87 -3.74 -8.22
N VAL A 48 -13.87 -4.37 -8.84
CA VAL A 48 -12.48 -4.34 -8.36
C VAL A 48 -11.88 -2.93 -8.50
N GLU A 49 -12.04 -2.30 -9.66
CA GLU A 49 -11.53 -0.95 -9.91
C GLU A 49 -12.19 0.09 -8.99
N ALA A 50 -13.52 0.01 -8.83
CA ALA A 50 -14.27 0.89 -7.93
C ALA A 50 -13.83 0.71 -6.47
N ARG A 51 -13.71 -0.55 -6.01
CA ARG A 51 -13.23 -0.89 -4.67
C ARG A 51 -11.83 -0.32 -4.41
N LEU A 52 -10.89 -0.54 -5.33
CA LEU A 52 -9.52 -0.05 -5.19
C LEU A 52 -9.44 1.47 -5.25
N SER A 53 -10.23 2.12 -6.11
CA SER A 53 -10.34 3.57 -6.19
C SER A 53 -10.80 4.17 -4.85
N ASN A 54 -11.79 3.56 -4.22
CA ASN A 54 -12.29 4.00 -2.92
C ASN A 54 -11.24 3.86 -1.81
N ILE A 55 -10.48 2.75 -1.81
CA ILE A 55 -9.38 2.54 -0.87
C ILE A 55 -8.29 3.59 -1.05
N LEU A 56 -7.88 3.89 -2.28
CA LEU A 56 -6.84 4.89 -2.55
C LEU A 56 -7.28 6.28 -2.08
N ARG A 57 -8.49 6.70 -2.45
CA ARG A 57 -9.04 8.01 -2.07
C ARG A 57 -9.24 8.15 -0.56
N SER A 58 -9.73 7.11 0.12
CA SER A 58 -9.90 7.14 1.57
C SER A 58 -8.57 7.22 2.33
N ASN A 59 -7.48 6.82 1.69
CA ASN A 59 -6.10 6.96 2.20
C ASN A 59 -5.38 8.22 1.67
N GLY A 60 -6.11 9.16 1.06
CA GLY A 60 -5.56 10.43 0.59
C GLY A 60 -4.80 10.38 -0.74
N VAL A 61 -4.80 9.24 -1.44
CA VAL A 61 -4.22 9.11 -2.78
C VAL A 61 -5.27 9.54 -3.80
N ASN A 62 -5.16 10.76 -4.29
CA ASN A 62 -6.16 11.37 -5.19
C ASN A 62 -5.75 11.31 -6.68
N ASP A 63 -4.48 11.10 -6.98
CA ASP A 63 -3.95 11.03 -8.34
C ASP A 63 -3.48 9.60 -8.65
N PHE A 64 -4.31 8.87 -9.39
CA PHE A 64 -4.05 7.52 -9.85
C PHE A 64 -4.88 7.22 -11.10
N PHE A 65 -4.42 6.26 -11.90
CA PHE A 65 -5.12 5.82 -13.09
C PHE A 65 -5.00 4.30 -13.24
N PHE A 66 -6.13 3.62 -13.41
CA PHE A 66 -6.17 2.20 -13.75
C PHE A 66 -6.23 2.02 -15.26
N LYS A 67 -5.43 1.10 -15.80
CA LYS A 67 -5.41 0.80 -17.23
C LYS A 67 -5.76 -0.66 -17.47
N ARG A 68 -6.84 -0.89 -18.24
CA ARG A 68 -7.18 -2.22 -18.76
C ARG A 68 -6.25 -2.56 -19.92
N VAL A 69 -5.77 -3.80 -19.93
CA VAL A 69 -4.88 -4.35 -20.95
C VAL A 69 -5.44 -5.70 -21.42
N SER A 70 -4.92 -6.22 -22.52
CA SER A 70 -5.32 -7.54 -23.03
C SER A 70 -4.95 -8.66 -22.05
N SER A 71 -5.67 -9.78 -22.08
CA SER A 71 -5.47 -10.91 -21.16
C SER A 71 -4.08 -11.55 -21.28
N ASP A 72 -3.45 -11.47 -22.45
CA ASP A 72 -2.11 -11.96 -22.76
C ASP A 72 -0.99 -10.97 -22.36
N TYR A 73 -1.32 -9.89 -21.63
CA TYR A 73 -0.37 -8.86 -21.20
C TYR A 73 0.91 -9.41 -20.55
N TYR A 74 0.80 -10.48 -19.76
CA TYR A 74 1.94 -11.10 -19.08
C TYR A 74 2.84 -11.95 -20.00
N ASP A 75 2.44 -12.20 -21.24
CA ASP A 75 3.26 -12.87 -22.25
C ASP A 75 4.08 -11.87 -23.09
N TRP A 76 3.79 -10.56 -22.98
CA TRP A 76 4.44 -9.52 -23.75
C TRP A 76 5.84 -9.18 -23.22
N SER A 77 6.69 -8.60 -24.07
CA SER A 77 7.98 -8.03 -23.66
C SER A 77 7.78 -6.83 -22.72
N LEU A 78 8.82 -6.49 -21.93
CA LEU A 78 8.74 -5.35 -21.01
C LEU A 78 8.56 -4.02 -21.76
N GLU A 79 9.12 -3.90 -22.96
CA GLU A 79 8.97 -2.73 -23.82
C GLU A 79 7.51 -2.54 -24.25
N SER A 80 6.85 -3.62 -24.69
CA SER A 80 5.42 -3.57 -25.05
C SER A 80 4.55 -3.25 -23.84
N ARG A 81 4.88 -3.80 -22.66
CA ARG A 81 4.19 -3.45 -21.40
C ARG A 81 4.37 -2.00 -21.01
N ARG A 82 5.60 -1.46 -21.17
CA ARG A 82 5.89 -0.03 -20.95
C ARG A 82 5.02 0.83 -21.86
N ASP A 83 4.98 0.50 -23.15
CA ASP A 83 4.28 1.28 -24.16
C ASP A 83 2.77 1.26 -23.91
N VAL A 84 2.19 0.08 -23.67
CA VAL A 84 0.76 -0.03 -23.37
C VAL A 84 0.41 0.65 -22.05
N LEU A 85 1.29 0.65 -21.04
CA LEU A 85 1.03 1.35 -19.78
C LEU A 85 1.33 2.84 -19.82
N GLY A 86 2.03 3.33 -20.85
CA GLY A 86 2.48 4.72 -20.94
C GLY A 86 3.58 5.06 -19.93
N ALA A 87 4.36 4.07 -19.49
CA ALA A 87 5.46 4.28 -18.55
C ALA A 87 6.65 4.95 -19.26
N ALA A 88 7.36 5.85 -18.58
CA ALA A 88 8.51 6.55 -19.17
C ALA A 88 9.70 5.62 -19.50
N SER A 89 9.80 4.48 -18.81
CA SER A 89 10.86 3.48 -19.00
C SER A 89 10.42 2.13 -18.43
N VAL A 90 11.02 1.04 -18.91
CA VAL A 90 10.83 -0.31 -18.36
C VAL A 90 11.21 -0.40 -16.86
N HIS A 91 12.06 0.50 -16.38
CA HIS A 91 12.44 0.61 -14.96
C HIS A 91 11.31 1.17 -14.07
N HIS A 92 10.28 1.79 -14.65
CA HIS A 92 9.09 2.22 -13.89
C HIS A 92 8.04 1.11 -13.77
N LEU A 93 8.24 -0.03 -14.45
CA LEU A 93 7.37 -1.18 -14.30
C LEU A 93 7.76 -1.95 -13.04
N CYS A 94 6.82 -2.07 -12.11
CA CYS A 94 7.01 -2.79 -10.85
C CYS A 94 6.08 -3.99 -10.74
N LYS A 95 6.48 -4.97 -9.94
CA LYS A 95 5.66 -6.10 -9.50
C LYS A 95 5.71 -6.22 -7.99
N SER A 96 4.61 -6.71 -7.43
CA SER A 96 4.48 -7.01 -6.01
C SER A 96 4.70 -8.51 -5.81
N ILE A 97 5.50 -8.87 -4.82
CA ILE A 97 5.82 -10.27 -4.51
C ILE A 97 5.54 -10.52 -3.04
N VAL A 98 4.80 -11.59 -2.73
CA VAL A 98 4.57 -12.04 -1.36
C VAL A 98 5.71 -12.96 -0.92
N LEU A 99 6.29 -12.65 0.23
CA LEU A 99 7.33 -13.42 0.88
C LEU A 99 6.83 -14.01 2.18
N VAL A 100 7.35 -15.18 2.54
CA VAL A 100 7.16 -15.84 3.83
C VAL A 100 8.48 -15.91 4.58
N ASN A 101 8.47 -15.50 5.85
CA ASN A 101 9.57 -15.68 6.76
C ASN A 101 9.51 -17.09 7.38
N THR A 102 10.30 -18.02 6.86
CA THR A 102 10.26 -19.42 7.32
C THR A 102 10.93 -19.61 8.68
N GLN A 103 11.74 -18.65 9.14
CA GLN A 103 12.45 -18.68 10.42
C GLN A 103 11.82 -17.75 11.47
N ALA A 104 10.63 -17.22 11.18
CA ALA A 104 9.84 -16.45 12.15
C ALA A 104 9.64 -17.28 13.44
N PRO A 105 9.75 -16.68 14.63
CA PRO A 105 9.39 -17.33 15.89
C PRO A 105 7.97 -17.94 15.85
N SER A 106 7.72 -18.99 16.64
CA SER A 106 6.43 -19.71 16.63
C SER A 106 5.24 -18.84 17.05
N ASN A 107 5.47 -17.77 17.82
CA ASN A 107 4.46 -16.78 18.19
C ASN A 107 4.18 -15.75 17.09
N VAL A 108 4.97 -15.72 16.02
CA VAL A 108 4.78 -14.84 14.86
C VAL A 108 4.12 -15.65 13.75
N ILE A 109 2.79 -15.66 13.77
CA ILE A 109 1.95 -16.46 12.86
C ILE A 109 1.26 -15.62 11.78
N ASP A 110 1.18 -14.31 11.97
CA ASP A 110 0.38 -13.39 11.16
C ASP A 110 1.17 -12.15 10.70
N CYS A 111 0.45 -11.11 10.28
CA CYS A 111 0.97 -9.86 9.75
C CYS A 111 0.80 -8.66 10.70
N SER A 112 0.54 -8.92 11.99
CA SER A 112 0.14 -7.88 12.96
C SER A 112 1.26 -6.89 13.30
N ASP A 113 2.50 -7.36 13.43
CA ASP A 113 3.68 -6.53 13.68
C ASP A 113 4.40 -6.22 12.37
N ARG A 114 4.29 -4.99 11.88
CA ARG A 114 4.95 -4.54 10.63
C ARG A 114 6.46 -4.75 10.62
N ASN A 115 7.09 -4.77 11.79
CA ASN A 115 8.53 -4.98 11.91
C ASN A 115 8.88 -6.47 12.02
N ASN A 116 7.95 -7.33 12.42
CA ASN A 116 8.18 -8.75 12.66
C ASN A 116 6.95 -9.60 12.33
N SER A 117 6.57 -9.59 11.07
CA SER A 117 5.49 -10.40 10.50
C SER A 117 5.97 -11.72 9.91
N LYS A 118 5.03 -12.67 9.77
CA LYS A 118 5.24 -13.94 9.07
C LYS A 118 5.34 -13.76 7.57
N TYR A 119 4.57 -12.82 7.01
CA TYR A 119 4.53 -12.52 5.58
C TYR A 119 4.84 -11.06 5.31
N TYR A 120 5.41 -10.78 4.14
CA TYR A 120 5.72 -9.43 3.68
C TYR A 120 5.39 -9.31 2.19
N VAL A 121 5.01 -8.12 1.75
CA VAL A 121 4.94 -7.78 0.32
C VAL A 121 6.11 -6.88 -0.03
N VAL A 122 6.80 -7.22 -1.11
CA VAL A 122 7.93 -6.47 -1.63
C VAL A 122 7.60 -6.00 -3.04
N VAL A 123 7.71 -4.69 -3.26
CA VAL A 123 7.60 -4.07 -4.58
C VAL A 123 8.99 -3.99 -5.19
N VAL A 124 9.16 -4.57 -6.39
CA VAL A 124 10.42 -4.57 -7.13
C VAL A 124 10.19 -4.22 -8.58
N GLN A 125 11.16 -3.58 -9.22
CA GLN A 125 11.14 -3.35 -10.67
C GLN A 125 11.20 -4.68 -11.43
N TYR A 126 10.56 -4.76 -12.60
CA TYR A 126 10.62 -5.95 -13.47
C TYR A 126 12.05 -6.25 -13.96
N THR A 127 12.87 -5.21 -14.13
CA THR A 127 14.27 -5.33 -14.55
C THR A 127 15.22 -5.69 -13.41
N ALA A 128 14.79 -5.49 -12.15
CA ALA A 128 15.59 -5.80 -10.98
C ALA A 128 15.49 -7.29 -10.63
N ARG A 129 16.62 -7.87 -10.21
CA ARG A 129 16.63 -9.19 -9.60
C ARG A 129 16.26 -9.07 -8.14
N PHE A 130 15.21 -9.80 -7.73
CA PHE A 130 14.84 -9.88 -6.33
C PHE A 130 16.01 -10.42 -5.49
N ASN A 131 16.34 -9.70 -4.41
CA ASN A 131 17.40 -10.07 -3.49
C ASN A 131 16.86 -10.19 -2.06
N ALA A 132 16.64 -11.44 -1.62
CA ALA A 132 16.16 -11.74 -0.28
C ALA A 132 17.09 -11.22 0.83
N GLU A 133 18.41 -11.14 0.57
CA GLU A 133 19.39 -10.64 1.53
C GLU A 133 19.22 -9.13 1.78
N THR A 134 18.91 -8.36 0.73
CA THR A 134 18.62 -6.92 0.86
C THR A 134 17.40 -6.69 1.73
N VAL A 135 16.32 -7.45 1.50
CA VAL A 135 15.10 -7.36 2.32
C VAL A 135 15.37 -7.79 3.76
N LYS A 136 16.14 -8.86 3.96
CA LYS A 136 16.56 -9.33 5.28
C LYS A 136 17.32 -8.23 6.06
N ASN A 137 18.26 -7.56 5.41
CA ASN A 137 19.04 -6.50 6.04
C ASN A 137 18.20 -5.25 6.35
N PHE A 138 17.25 -4.91 5.47
CA PHE A 138 16.28 -3.85 5.73
C PHE A 138 15.42 -4.15 6.96
N LEU A 139 14.81 -5.33 7.05
CA LEU A 139 14.00 -5.72 8.22
C LEU A 139 14.83 -5.76 9.51
N TYR A 140 16.08 -6.22 9.43
CA TYR A 140 16.99 -6.20 10.57
C TYR A 140 17.26 -4.76 11.06
N ALA A 141 17.50 -3.83 10.14
CA ALA A 141 17.70 -2.41 10.45
C ALA A 141 16.43 -1.77 11.04
N LEU A 142 15.26 -2.08 10.48
CA LEU A 142 13.95 -1.61 10.95
C LEU A 142 13.69 -2.01 12.41
N ASN A 143 14.17 -3.20 12.81
CA ASN A 143 14.08 -3.69 14.19
C ASN A 143 15.17 -3.13 15.12
N SER A 144 15.97 -2.15 14.67
CA SER A 144 17.11 -1.62 15.44
C SER A 144 18.06 -2.72 15.93
N GLY A 145 18.18 -3.81 15.18
CA GLY A 145 19.01 -4.96 15.53
C GLY A 145 18.50 -5.84 16.69
N LYS A 146 17.31 -5.57 17.25
CA LYS A 146 16.72 -6.35 18.36
C LYS A 146 16.44 -7.81 17.99
N ILE A 147 16.04 -8.04 16.73
CA ILE A 147 15.78 -9.37 16.20
C ILE A 147 17.02 -9.84 15.45
N SER A 148 17.52 -11.04 15.77
CA SER A 148 18.67 -11.62 15.06
C SER A 148 18.39 -11.81 13.57
N LYS A 149 19.36 -11.49 12.71
CA LYS A 149 19.28 -11.74 11.25
C LYS A 149 18.88 -13.18 10.90
N LYS A 150 19.24 -14.16 11.74
CA LYS A 150 18.91 -15.59 11.53
C LYS A 150 17.40 -15.87 11.59
N LYS A 151 16.61 -14.97 12.19
CA LYS A 151 15.15 -15.05 12.29
C LYS A 151 14.43 -14.51 11.06
N PHE A 152 15.16 -13.95 10.11
CA PHE A 152 14.63 -13.48 8.84
C PHE A 152 15.15 -14.40 7.72
N ASN A 153 14.37 -15.42 7.38
CA ASN A 153 14.63 -16.25 6.20
C ASN A 153 13.45 -16.13 5.24
N LEU A 154 13.55 -15.15 4.34
CA LEU A 154 12.49 -14.81 3.42
C LEU A 154 12.54 -15.70 2.18
N ARG A 155 11.42 -16.35 1.87
CA ARG A 155 11.23 -17.15 0.66
C ARG A 155 9.97 -16.69 -0.07
N LEU A 156 9.85 -17.01 -1.35
CA LEU A 156 8.60 -16.80 -2.09
C LEU A 156 7.48 -17.61 -1.42
N THR A 157 6.34 -16.96 -1.21
CA THR A 157 5.15 -17.62 -0.67
C THR A 157 4.56 -18.54 -1.74
N PRO A 158 4.16 -19.78 -1.40
CA PRO A 158 3.43 -20.64 -2.32
C PRO A 158 2.17 -19.97 -2.85
N GLU A 159 1.82 -20.22 -4.11
CA GLU A 159 0.73 -19.53 -4.81
C GLU A 159 -0.61 -19.61 -4.05
N GLU A 160 -1.01 -20.81 -3.60
CA GLU A 160 -2.24 -21.01 -2.83
C GLU A 160 -2.30 -20.13 -1.57
N THR A 161 -1.17 -19.99 -0.88
CA THR A 161 -1.07 -19.14 0.32
C THR A 161 -1.09 -17.67 -0.05
N SER A 162 -0.44 -17.29 -1.16
CA SER A 162 -0.48 -15.92 -1.69
C SER A 162 -1.89 -15.50 -2.05
N ILE A 163 -2.66 -16.36 -2.72
CA ILE A 163 -4.06 -16.10 -3.08
C ILE A 163 -4.90 -15.92 -1.82
N LYS A 164 -4.77 -16.81 -0.82
CA LYS A 164 -5.52 -16.69 0.44
C LYS A 164 -5.21 -15.41 1.20
N LEU A 165 -3.94 -14.99 1.23
CA LEU A 165 -3.52 -13.79 1.96
C LEU A 165 -3.89 -12.50 1.23
N THR A 166 -3.74 -12.47 -0.09
CA THR A 166 -3.89 -11.24 -0.88
C THR A 166 -5.28 -11.09 -1.49
N GLY A 167 -5.97 -12.19 -1.78
CA GLY A 167 -7.20 -12.20 -2.58
C GLY A 167 -6.97 -12.03 -4.08
N TYR A 168 -5.72 -12.08 -4.55
CA TYR A 168 -5.36 -11.92 -5.95
C TYR A 168 -4.71 -13.18 -6.52
N GLU A 169 -5.06 -13.50 -7.77
CA GLU A 169 -4.48 -14.60 -8.52
C GLU A 169 -3.01 -14.34 -8.90
N HIS A 170 -2.36 -15.38 -9.43
CA HIS A 170 -0.99 -15.28 -9.94
C HIS A 170 -0.84 -14.10 -10.91
N ASN A 171 0.26 -13.35 -10.77
CA ASN A 171 0.54 -12.10 -11.49
C ASN A 171 -0.40 -10.92 -11.24
N ALA A 172 -1.51 -11.07 -10.49
CA ALA A 172 -2.44 -9.98 -10.20
C ALA A 172 -2.20 -9.31 -8.83
N VAL A 173 -1.20 -9.76 -8.07
CA VAL A 173 -0.93 -9.26 -6.72
C VAL A 173 -0.59 -7.77 -6.76
N THR A 174 -1.39 -6.98 -6.05
CA THR A 174 -1.18 -5.57 -5.81
C THR A 174 -1.01 -5.28 -4.31
N CYS A 175 -0.38 -4.16 -3.98
CA CYS A 175 -0.10 -3.75 -2.61
C CYS A 175 -1.29 -3.09 -1.91
N ILE A 176 -2.44 -2.99 -2.57
CA ILE A 176 -3.65 -2.32 -2.07
C ILE A 176 -4.83 -3.28 -2.12
N GLY A 177 -5.78 -3.13 -1.18
CA GLY A 177 -7.02 -3.92 -1.17
C GLY A 177 -6.80 -5.42 -0.99
N MET A 178 -5.70 -5.82 -0.34
CA MET A 178 -5.44 -7.21 0.01
C MET A 178 -6.41 -7.71 1.09
N GLN A 179 -6.69 -9.01 1.09
CA GLN A 179 -7.56 -9.66 2.08
C GLN A 179 -6.99 -9.60 3.51
N THR A 180 -5.65 -9.60 3.62
CA THR A 180 -4.90 -9.44 4.86
C THR A 180 -4.07 -8.16 4.79
N ASP A 181 -3.95 -7.40 5.88
CA ASP A 181 -3.04 -6.26 5.97
C ASP A 181 -1.59 -6.76 6.10
N ILE A 182 -0.94 -7.03 4.96
CA ILE A 182 0.44 -7.50 4.90
C ILE A 182 1.39 -6.30 4.81
N PRO A 183 2.45 -6.22 5.62
CA PRO A 183 3.42 -5.13 5.54
C PRO A 183 4.05 -5.03 4.15
N VAL A 184 4.00 -3.84 3.56
CA VAL A 184 4.57 -3.53 2.25
C VAL A 184 5.90 -2.81 2.43
N SER A 185 6.94 -3.27 1.73
CA SER A 185 8.25 -2.61 1.68
C SER A 185 8.64 -2.34 0.22
N ASN A 186 9.03 -1.10 -0.08
CA ASN A 186 9.49 -0.71 -1.41
C ASN A 186 11.01 -0.94 -1.54
N PHE A 187 11.42 -1.68 -2.57
CA PHE A 187 12.83 -1.93 -2.90
C PHE A 187 13.04 -1.61 -4.38
N GLY A 188 13.42 -0.37 -4.66
CA GLY A 188 13.75 0.15 -5.99
C GLY A 188 15.00 1.00 -5.94
#